data_AF-X1AFS5-F1
#
_entry.id   AF-X1AFS5-F1
#
_cell.length_a   1.000
_cell.length_b   1.000
_cell.length_c   1.000
_cell.angle_alpha   90.00
_cell.angle_beta   90.00
_cell.angle_gamma   90.00
#
_symmetry.space_group_name_H-M   'P 1'
#
loop_
_entity.id
_entity.type
_entity.pdbx_description
1 polymer ?
#
loop_
_entity_poly.entity_id
_entity_poly.type
_entity_poly.pdbx_seq_one_letter_code
_entity_poly.pdbx_strand_id
1 'polypeptide(L)'
;MKAIVHTKYGSPDVLEFKEVEKPTPKDNEALVKVHAASLNAADLDHLRGTTMVRMEGLRKPKYRILGSDIAGRVENIGINVKQFKPGDEIFVDLSVCG
;
A
#
# COMPACT_ATOMS: atom_id res chain seq x y z
N MET A 1 -12.64 0.84 -3.33
CA MET A 1 -12.16 1.56 -2.13
C MET A 1 -11.61 2.93 -2.52
N LYS A 2 -11.50 3.87 -1.59
CA LYS A 2 -10.87 5.18 -1.85
C LYS A 2 -9.38 5.11 -1.56
N ALA A 3 -8.55 5.72 -2.41
CA ALA A 3 -7.10 5.72 -2.27
C ALA A 3 -6.48 7.01 -2.81
N ILE A 4 -5.29 7.36 -2.30
CA ILE A 4 -4.39 8.32 -2.92
C ILE A 4 -3.53 7.57 -3.92
N VAL A 5 -3.56 7.98 -5.18
CA VAL A 5 -2.86 7.30 -6.27
C VAL A 5 -1.91 8.24 -7.01
N HIS A 6 -0.87 7.66 -7.61
CA HIS A 6 -0.03 8.35 -8.59
C HIS A 6 0.36 7.40 -9.74
N THR A 7 0.49 7.96 -10.94
CA THR A 7 0.85 7.19 -12.15
C THR A 7 2.19 7.59 -12.74
N LYS A 8 2.80 8.64 -12.19
CA LYS A 8 4.11 9.18 -12.55
C LYS A 8 4.84 9.60 -11.28
N TYR A 9 6.15 9.73 -11.40
CA TYR A 9 6.98 10.33 -10.37
C TYR A 9 6.80 11.86 -10.35
N GLY A 10 6.92 12.50 -9.19
CA GLY A 10 6.81 13.95 -9.09
C GLY A 10 6.74 14.51 -7.67
N SER A 11 6.30 15.77 -7.57
CA SER A 11 5.88 16.40 -6.32
C SER A 11 4.53 15.85 -5.84
N PRO A 12 4.06 16.18 -4.63
CA PRO A 12 2.70 15.84 -4.18
C PRO A 12 1.57 16.26 -5.13
N ASP A 13 1.81 17.18 -6.06
CA ASP A 13 0.81 17.61 -7.06
C ASP A 13 0.42 16.51 -8.05
N VAL A 14 1.17 15.41 -8.13
CA VAL A 14 0.82 14.25 -8.96
C VAL A 14 -0.09 13.25 -8.23
N LEU A 15 -0.39 13.49 -6.95
CA LEU A 15 -1.28 12.66 -6.14
C LEU A 15 -2.74 12.97 -6.46
N GLU A 16 -3.53 11.93 -6.65
CA GLU A 16 -4.95 12.03 -6.97
C GLU A 16 -5.76 11.20 -5.98
N PHE A 17 -6.85 11.76 -5.44
CA PHE A 17 -7.80 11.00 -4.64
C PHE A 17 -8.82 10.33 -5.55
N LYS A 18 -8.83 9.00 -5.58
CA LYS A 18 -9.63 8.22 -6.52
C LYS A 18 -10.36 7.06 -5.84
N GLU A 19 -11.47 6.67 -6.43
CA GLU A 19 -12.04 5.34 -6.20
C GLU A 19 -11.32 4.33 -7.09
N VAL A 20 -10.86 3.24 -6.49
CA VAL A 20 -10.16 2.13 -7.12
C VAL A 20 -10.86 0.81 -6.74
N GLU A 21 -10.59 -0.26 -7.49
CA GLU A 21 -11.11 -1.58 -7.15
C GLU A 21 -10.61 -2.01 -5.76
N LYS A 22 -11.48 -2.68 -5.01
CA LYS A 22 -11.10 -3.27 -3.72
C LYS A 22 -10.30 -4.54 -4.00
N PRO A 23 -9.07 -4.70 -3.47
CA PRO A 23 -8.30 -5.91 -3.71
C PRO A 23 -8.93 -7.12 -3.01
N THR A 24 -8.74 -8.29 -3.61
CA THR A 24 -9.08 -9.60 -3.02
C THR A 24 -7.79 -10.28 -2.60
N PRO A 25 -7.63 -10.69 -1.32
CA PRO A 25 -6.40 -11.32 -0.87
C PRO A 25 -6.21 -12.68 -1.56
N LYS A 26 -4.96 -12.99 -1.95
CA LYS A 26 -4.58 -14.34 -2.38
C LYS A 26 -4.53 -15.30 -1.18
N ASP A 27 -4.31 -16.59 -1.47
CA ASP A 27 -4.31 -17.68 -0.47
C ASP A 27 -3.44 -17.43 0.77
N ASN A 28 -2.32 -16.71 0.62
CA ASN A 28 -1.38 -16.41 1.71
C ASN A 28 -1.40 -14.94 2.16
N GLU A 29 -2.40 -14.16 1.74
CA GLU A 29 -2.50 -12.72 2.02
C GLU A 29 -3.67 -12.44 2.97
N ALA A 30 -3.60 -11.32 3.68
CA ALA A 30 -4.72 -10.79 4.46
C ALA A 30 -5.11 -9.42 3.90
N LEU A 31 -6.42 -9.17 3.82
CA LEU A 31 -6.96 -7.87 3.51
C LEU A 31 -7.23 -7.10 4.79
N VAL A 32 -6.67 -5.90 4.89
CA VAL A 32 -6.79 -5.04 6.07
C VAL A 32 -7.63 -3.81 5.73
N LYS A 33 -8.67 -3.55 6.52
CA LYS A 33 -9.35 -2.27 6.52
C LYS A 33 -8.50 -1.26 7.28
N VAL A 34 -7.84 -0.39 6.53
CA VAL A 34 -6.96 0.65 7.07
C VAL A 34 -7.78 1.68 7.86
N HIS A 35 -7.37 1.96 9.09
CA HIS A 35 -7.92 3.05 9.93
C HIS A 35 -6.97 4.24 10.00
N ALA A 36 -5.66 3.97 10.04
CA ALA A 36 -4.61 4.97 10.02
C ALA A 36 -3.44 4.47 9.18
N ALA A 37 -2.72 5.42 8.57
CA ALA A 37 -1.45 5.23 7.90
C ALA A 37 -0.52 6.37 8.32
N SER A 38 0.77 6.10 8.44
CA SER A 38 1.76 7.14 8.70
C SER A 38 2.43 7.61 7.41
N LEU A 39 3.19 8.71 7.49
CA LEU A 39 4.02 9.21 6.39
C LEU A 39 5.49 9.01 6.74
N ASN A 40 6.21 8.35 5.84
CA ASN A 40 7.61 8.03 6.00
C ASN A 40 8.45 8.64 4.88
N ALA A 41 9.76 8.71 5.10
CA ALA A 41 10.71 9.13 4.07
C ALA A 41 10.63 8.23 2.82
N ALA A 42 10.40 6.93 3.00
CA ALA A 42 10.25 5.97 1.91
C ALA A 42 9.07 6.32 0.98
N ASP A 43 7.93 6.80 1.52
CA ASP A 43 6.79 7.21 0.69
C ASP A 43 7.17 8.37 -0.24
N LEU A 44 7.98 9.31 0.28
CA LEU A 44 8.47 10.46 -0.49
C LEU A 44 9.46 10.03 -1.58
N ASP A 45 10.33 9.07 -1.28
CA ASP A 45 11.27 8.52 -2.25
C ASP A 45 10.55 7.79 -3.39
N HIS A 46 9.49 7.04 -3.06
CA HIS A 46 8.64 6.36 -4.02
C HIS A 46 7.82 7.34 -4.87
N LEU A 47 7.31 8.41 -4.26
CA LEU A 47 6.61 9.49 -4.95
C LEU A 47 7.52 10.21 -5.95
N ARG A 48 8.73 10.57 -5.53
CA ARG A 48 9.69 11.35 -6.35
C ARG A 48 10.45 10.49 -7.36
N GLY A 49 10.55 9.19 -7.11
CA GLY A 49 11.32 8.27 -7.93
C GLY A 49 12.81 8.53 -7.85
N THR A 50 13.40 8.34 -6.66
CA THR A 50 14.87 8.36 -6.49
C THR A 50 15.55 7.31 -7.37
N THR A 51 16.87 7.41 -7.55
CA THR A 51 17.64 6.46 -8.38
C THR A 51 17.39 5.01 -7.96
N MET A 52 17.29 4.74 -6.65
CA MET A 52 17.02 3.41 -6.12
C MET A 52 15.62 2.92 -6.47
N VAL A 53 14.58 3.73 -6.23
CA VAL A 53 13.19 3.39 -6.58
C VAL A 53 13.04 3.13 -8.08
N ARG A 54 13.74 3.90 -8.93
CA ARG A 54 13.69 3.73 -10.38
C ARG A 54 14.30 2.42 -10.87
N MET A 55 15.10 1.72 -10.06
CA MET A 55 15.53 0.36 -10.40
C MET A 55 14.36 -0.63 -10.43
N GLU A 56 13.28 -0.36 -9.69
CA GLU A 56 12.06 -1.17 -9.68
C GLU A 56 11.02 -0.72 -10.72
N GLY A 57 11.09 0.54 -11.15
CA GLY A 57 10.16 1.16 -12.09
C GLY A 57 10.82 2.30 -12.86
N LEU A 58 11.58 1.99 -13.91
CA LEU A 58 12.46 2.98 -14.57
C LEU A 58 11.75 4.26 -15.01
N ARG A 59 10.60 4.12 -15.69
CA ARG A 59 9.85 5.23 -16.27
C ARG A 59 8.64 5.66 -15.45
N LYS A 60 8.05 4.74 -14.68
CA LYS A 60 6.83 4.94 -13.91
C LYS A 60 6.89 4.18 -12.59
N PRO A 61 6.19 4.65 -11.55
CA PRO A 61 6.09 3.96 -10.28
C PRO A 61 5.65 2.51 -10.47
N LYS A 62 6.34 1.59 -9.78
CA LYS A 62 5.94 0.17 -9.71
C LYS A 62 4.61 0.04 -8.95
N TYR A 63 4.54 0.67 -7.79
CA TYR A 63 3.33 0.79 -6.96
C TYR A 63 2.65 2.13 -7.24
N ARG A 64 1.33 2.11 -7.43
CA ARG A 64 0.53 3.33 -7.70
C ARG A 64 -0.11 3.92 -6.45
N ILE A 65 -0.20 3.15 -5.38
CA ILE A 65 -0.68 3.57 -4.06
C ILE A 65 0.53 3.48 -3.14
N LEU A 66 0.79 4.58 -2.43
CA LEU A 66 1.88 4.67 -1.47
C LEU A 66 1.40 4.20 -0.09
N GLY A 67 2.36 3.82 0.75
CA GLY A 67 2.12 3.39 2.12
C GLY A 67 3.29 2.54 2.61
N SER A 68 3.88 2.96 3.72
CA SER A 68 4.99 2.22 4.36
C SER A 68 4.52 1.45 5.58
N ASP A 69 3.50 1.94 6.31
CA ASP A 69 2.89 1.23 7.42
C ASP A 69 1.43 1.65 7.64
N ILE A 70 0.67 0.77 8.27
CA ILE A 70 -0.74 0.96 8.57
C ILE A 70 -1.10 0.43 9.96
N ALA A 71 -2.18 0.97 10.52
CA ALA A 71 -2.94 0.35 11.58
C ALA A 71 -4.40 0.19 11.15
N GLY A 72 -4.99 -0.96 11.47
CA GLY A 72 -6.33 -1.28 11.00
C GLY A 72 -6.85 -2.58 11.54
N ARG A 73 -7.87 -3.11 10.86
CA ARG A 73 -8.54 -4.35 11.23
C ARG A 73 -8.51 -5.33 10.07
N VAL A 74 -8.21 -6.59 10.35
CA VAL A 74 -8.29 -7.67 9.36
C VAL A 74 -9.73 -7.79 8.89
N GLU A 75 -9.95 -7.60 7.60
CA GLU A 75 -11.28 -7.65 6.97
C GLU A 75 -11.53 -9.02 6.34
N ASN A 76 -10.53 -9.60 5.67
CA ASN A 76 -10.61 -10.92 5.06
C ASN A 76 -9.23 -11.59 5.00
N ILE A 77 -9.18 -12.91 4.87
CA ILE A 77 -7.94 -13.69 4.81
C ILE A 77 -7.97 -14.71 3.68
N GLY A 78 -6.81 -15.03 3.13
CA GLY A 78 -6.62 -16.18 2.25
C GLY A 78 -6.69 -17.51 3.00
N ILE A 79 -6.96 -18.59 2.27
CA ILE A 79 -7.21 -19.93 2.82
C ILE A 79 -6.03 -20.51 3.63
N ASN A 80 -4.80 -20.08 3.36
CA ASN A 80 -3.59 -20.57 4.03
C ASN A 80 -3.15 -19.69 5.21
N VAL A 81 -3.82 -18.55 5.45
CA VAL A 81 -3.51 -17.67 6.58
C VAL A 81 -4.07 -18.29 7.86
N LYS A 82 -3.19 -18.60 8.81
CA LYS A 82 -3.56 -19.23 10.10
C LYS A 82 -3.32 -18.35 11.33
N GLN A 83 -2.53 -17.29 11.16
CA GLN A 83 -2.07 -16.43 12.26
C GLN A 83 -3.07 -15.33 12.62
N PHE A 84 -3.96 -14.99 11.70
CA PHE A 84 -4.93 -13.90 11.82
C PHE A 84 -6.33 -14.40 11.48
N LYS A 85 -7.34 -13.70 11.98
CA LYS A 85 -8.76 -13.89 11.61
C LYS A 85 -9.43 -12.54 11.33
N PRO A 86 -10.49 -12.52 10.51
CA PRO A 86 -11.32 -11.32 10.37
C PRO A 86 -11.76 -10.78 11.73
N GLY A 87 -11.59 -9.47 11.93
CA GLY A 87 -11.89 -8.79 13.19
C GLY A 87 -10.67 -8.42 14.04
N ASP A 88 -9.52 -9.05 13.82
CA ASP A 88 -8.28 -8.75 14.57
C ASP A 88 -7.78 -7.34 14.29
N GLU A 89 -7.33 -6.64 15.32
CA GLU A 89 -6.69 -5.32 15.21
C GLU A 89 -5.17 -5.49 15.09
N ILE A 90 -4.58 -4.89 14.07
CA ILE A 90 -3.17 -5.09 13.72
C ILE A 90 -2.51 -3.77 13.29
N PHE A 91 -1.18 -3.76 13.38
CA PHE A 91 -0.32 -2.81 12.70
C PHE A 91 0.64 -3.59 11.78
N VAL A 92 1.02 -2.99 10.65
CA VAL A 92 1.74 -3.68 9.58
C VAL A 92 2.81 -2.77 8.99
N ASP A 93 4.00 -3.32 8.77
CA ASP A 93 5.02 -2.77 7.87
C ASP A 93 4.76 -3.28 6.45
N LEU A 94 4.62 -2.36 5.50
CA LEU A 94 4.34 -2.60 4.08
C LEU A 94 5.60 -2.56 3.21
N SER A 95 6.80 -2.44 3.79
CA SER A 95 8.06 -2.33 3.05
C SER A 95 8.31 -3.46 2.02
N VAL A 96 7.67 -4.62 2.19
CA VAL A 96 7.80 -5.79 1.31
C VAL A 96 6.48 -6.23 0.66
N CYS A 97 5.40 -5.48 0.80
CA CYS A 97 4.09 -5.84 0.26
C CYS A 97 3.32 -4.63 -0.30
N GLY A 98 2.63 -4.85 -1.43
CA GLY A 98 1.86 -3.84 -2.15
C GLY A 98 1.17 -4.43 -3.37
#